data_AF-A0A2N9NNX2-F1
#
_entry.id   AF-A0A2N9NNX2-F1
#
_cell.length_a   1.000
_cell.length_b   1.000
_cell.length_c   1.000
_cell.angle_alpha   90.00
_cell.angle_beta   90.00
_cell.angle_gamma   90.00
#
_symmetry.space_group_name_H-M   'P 1'
#
loop_
_entity.id
_entity.type
_entity.pdbx_description
1 polymer ?
#
loop_
_entity_poly.entity_id
_entity_poly.type
_entity_poly.pdbx_seq_one_letter_code
_entity_poly.pdbx_strand_id
1 'polypeptide(L)'
;MGLFNRIFGPKQEAPPEAINEAFHTMEKFASGIMACYGQEHFQGDRQAKAVLSLYCFGGLGALAIQHKMSQPQAHAIALSLLNSFFGYPPQDAAAKAQACITATPDRTSHLYPTIHRGLDGFLHWQKHGDNIAAEDFAEIMAVFKKHEKG
;
A
#
# COMPACT_ATOMS: atom_id res chain seq x y z
N MET A 1 -15.58 29.45 17.43
CA MET A 1 -15.62 28.47 16.32
C MET A 1 -14.87 29.06 15.13
N GLY A 2 -13.81 28.40 14.66
CA GLY A 2 -12.89 28.94 13.66
C GLY A 2 -13.45 28.97 12.24
N LEU A 3 -12.94 29.90 11.42
CA LEU A 3 -13.32 30.11 10.01
C LEU A 3 -13.24 28.83 9.16
N PHE A 4 -12.29 27.94 9.47
CA PHE A 4 -12.13 26.63 8.84
C PHE A 4 -13.36 25.72 8.97
N ASN A 5 -13.99 25.65 10.15
CA ASN A 5 -15.18 24.80 10.36
C ASN A 5 -16.41 25.29 9.60
N ARG A 6 -16.49 26.59 9.28
CA ARG A 6 -17.60 27.16 8.49
C ARG A 6 -17.46 26.86 7.00
N ILE A 7 -16.24 26.66 6.50
CA ILE A 7 -15.98 26.47 5.06
C ILE A 7 -16.03 24.98 4.69
N PHE A 8 -15.51 24.11 5.54
CA PHE A 8 -15.34 22.69 5.21
C PHE A 8 -16.28 21.73 5.96
N GLY A 9 -17.06 22.24 6.91
CA GLY A 9 -17.92 21.45 7.79
C GLY A 9 -17.12 20.54 8.73
N PRO A 10 -17.74 19.98 9.78
CA PRO A 10 -17.10 18.97 10.60
C PRO A 10 -17.09 17.65 9.83
N LYS A 11 -15.98 17.33 9.14
CA LYS A 11 -15.69 15.93 8.80
C LYS A 11 -15.10 15.28 10.05
N GLN A 12 -15.74 14.22 10.52
CA GLN A 12 -15.18 13.38 11.57
C GLN A 12 -14.02 12.58 10.95
N GLU A 13 -12.82 13.17 11.00
CA GLU A 13 -11.59 12.54 10.55
C GLU A 13 -11.06 11.60 11.64
N ALA A 14 -10.32 10.57 11.24
CA ALA A 14 -9.61 9.73 12.19
C ALA A 14 -8.65 10.60 13.02
N PRO A 15 -8.45 10.29 14.31
CA PRO A 15 -7.55 11.08 15.14
C PRO A 15 -6.09 10.86 14.67
N PRO A 16 -5.15 11.80 14.90
CA PRO A 16 -3.80 11.74 14.36
C PRO A 16 -3.03 10.44 14.68
N GLU A 17 -3.33 9.82 15.82
CA GLU A 17 -2.72 8.56 16.26
C GLU A 17 -3.02 7.40 15.29
N ALA A 18 -4.14 7.47 14.57
CA ALA A 18 -4.53 6.49 13.57
C ALA A 18 -3.53 6.40 12.40
N ILE A 19 -2.78 7.47 12.11
CA ILE A 19 -1.74 7.47 11.07
C ILE A 19 -0.60 6.53 11.46
N ASN A 20 -0.12 6.61 12.70
CA ASN A 20 0.97 5.78 13.18
C ASN A 20 0.55 4.31 13.32
N GLU A 21 -0.65 4.05 13.84
CA GLU A 21 -1.19 2.69 13.92
C GLU A 21 -1.36 2.06 12.54
N ALA A 22 -1.86 2.83 11.57
CA ALA A 22 -2.02 2.36 10.21
C ALA A 22 -0.68 2.09 9.53
N PHE A 23 0.30 2.99 9.72
CA PHE A 23 1.66 2.78 9.24
C PHE A 23 2.25 1.47 9.77
N HIS A 24 2.23 1.25 11.10
CA HIS A 24 2.73 0.02 11.69
C HIS A 24 1.94 -1.23 11.28
N THR A 25 0.64 -1.11 11.03
CA THR A 25 -0.17 -2.20 10.48
C THR A 25 0.30 -2.59 9.09
N MET A 26 0.56 -1.60 8.24
CA MET A 26 1.09 -1.84 6.89
C MET A 26 2.52 -2.35 6.89
N GLU A 27 3.37 -1.89 7.81
CA GLU A 27 4.72 -2.43 7.99
C GLU A 27 4.69 -3.92 8.38
N LYS A 28 3.81 -4.32 9.29
CA LYS A 28 3.63 -5.73 9.68
C LYS A 28 3.16 -6.58 8.50
N PHE A 29 2.17 -6.08 7.76
CA PHE A 29 1.67 -6.74 6.56
C PHE A 29 2.77 -6.96 5.52
N ALA A 30 3.49 -5.90 5.17
CA ALA A 30 4.60 -5.97 4.21
C ALA A 30 5.73 -6.89 4.69
N SER A 31 6.12 -6.78 5.97
CA SER A 31 7.17 -7.61 6.57
C SER A 31 6.79 -9.08 6.59
N GLY A 32 5.51 -9.42 6.84
CA GLY A 32 5.01 -10.79 6.79
C GLY A 32 5.14 -11.39 5.38
N ILE A 33 4.79 -10.62 4.35
CA ILE A 33 4.99 -11.04 2.95
C ILE A 33 6.48 -11.23 2.66
N MET A 34 7.33 -10.28 3.03
CA MET A 34 8.77 -10.38 2.79
C MET A 34 9.40 -11.59 3.50
N ALA A 35 8.96 -11.91 4.72
CA ALA A 35 9.45 -13.06 5.47
C ALA A 35 9.06 -14.39 4.82
N CYS A 36 7.84 -14.49 4.30
CA CYS A 36 7.36 -15.71 3.63
C CYS A 36 7.94 -15.86 2.22
N TYR A 37 8.08 -14.76 1.48
CA TYR A 37 8.59 -14.77 0.12
C TYR A 37 10.11 -14.98 0.06
N GLY A 38 10.85 -14.51 1.07
CA GLY A 38 12.31 -14.52 1.14
C GLY A 38 12.87 -13.08 1.10
N GLN A 39 13.44 -12.63 2.22
CA GLN A 39 13.98 -11.27 2.39
C GLN A 39 15.08 -10.95 1.37
N GLU A 40 15.84 -11.96 0.95
CA GLU A 40 16.88 -11.88 -0.07
C GLU A 40 16.35 -11.40 -1.42
N HIS A 41 15.09 -11.69 -1.76
CA HIS A 41 14.46 -11.22 -2.99
C HIS A 41 14.16 -9.71 -2.98
N PHE A 42 14.35 -9.03 -1.86
CA PHE A 42 14.17 -7.58 -1.75
C PHE A 42 15.51 -6.85 -1.63
N GLN A 43 16.62 -7.60 -1.52
CA GLN A 43 17.97 -7.05 -1.52
C GLN A 43 18.45 -6.87 -2.96
N GLY A 44 18.57 -5.62 -3.41
CA GLY A 44 19.06 -5.28 -4.75
C GLY A 44 18.04 -5.45 -5.90
N ASP A 45 16.97 -6.22 -5.70
CA ASP A 45 15.87 -6.37 -6.67
C ASP A 45 14.91 -5.17 -6.61
N ARG A 46 14.97 -4.33 -7.66
CA ARG A 46 14.08 -3.17 -7.79
C ARG A 46 12.63 -3.55 -8.10
N GLN A 47 12.39 -4.72 -8.69
CA GLN A 47 11.08 -5.16 -9.16
C GLN A 47 10.24 -5.72 -8.02
N ALA A 48 10.75 -6.69 -7.24
CA ALA A 48 10.02 -7.26 -6.11
C ALA A 48 9.58 -6.17 -5.11
N LYS A 49 10.49 -5.22 -4.83
CA LYS A 49 10.19 -4.06 -4.00
C LYS A 49 9.10 -3.15 -4.60
N ALA A 50 9.16 -2.89 -5.90
CA ALA A 50 8.17 -2.06 -6.58
C ALA A 50 6.78 -2.72 -6.60
N VAL A 51 6.71 -4.01 -6.94
CA VAL A 51 5.45 -4.78 -6.95
C VAL A 51 4.88 -4.86 -5.54
N LEU A 52 5.70 -5.13 -4.52
CA LEU A 52 5.21 -5.16 -3.13
C LEU A 52 4.71 -3.80 -2.68
N SER A 53 5.38 -2.70 -3.06
CA SER A 53 4.90 -1.36 -2.71
C SER A 53 3.54 -1.03 -3.35
N LEU A 54 3.28 -1.50 -4.58
CA LEU A 54 1.97 -1.38 -5.23
C LEU A 54 0.91 -2.22 -4.54
N TYR A 55 1.28 -3.44 -4.17
CA TYR A 55 0.42 -4.37 -3.44
C TYR A 55 0.01 -3.78 -2.08
N CYS A 56 0.98 -3.29 -1.30
CA CYS A 56 0.72 -2.64 -0.02
C CYS A 56 -0.09 -1.34 -0.17
N PHE A 57 0.04 -0.61 -1.28
CA PHE A 57 -0.84 0.54 -1.53
C PHE A 57 -2.32 0.13 -1.60
N GLY A 58 -2.62 -1.02 -2.20
CA GLY A 58 -3.96 -1.62 -2.18
C GLY A 58 -4.48 -1.88 -0.76
N GLY A 59 -3.65 -2.53 0.06
CA GLY A 59 -3.97 -2.78 1.47
C GLY A 59 -4.20 -1.51 2.28
N LEU A 60 -3.38 -0.48 2.05
CA LEU A 60 -3.57 0.85 2.63
C LEU A 60 -4.92 1.46 2.23
N GLY A 61 -5.36 1.26 0.99
CA GLY A 61 -6.69 1.67 0.54
C GLY A 61 -7.82 1.03 1.35
N ALA A 62 -7.74 -0.29 1.59
CA ALA A 62 -8.68 -1.00 2.45
C ALA A 62 -8.67 -0.45 3.88
N LEU A 63 -7.48 -0.27 4.46
CA LEU A 63 -7.31 0.24 5.82
C LEU A 63 -7.85 1.67 5.96
N ALA A 64 -7.55 2.55 5.01
CA ALA A 64 -8.05 3.92 5.00
C ALA A 64 -9.59 3.98 4.97
N ILE A 65 -10.23 3.09 4.22
CA ILE A 65 -11.70 2.96 4.17
C ILE A 65 -12.24 2.48 5.52
N GLN A 66 -11.66 1.41 6.10
CA GLN A 66 -12.09 0.86 7.39
C GLN A 66 -12.02 1.88 8.53
N HIS A 67 -10.95 2.67 8.56
CA HIS A 67 -10.69 3.67 9.60
C HIS A 67 -11.28 5.06 9.28
N LYS A 68 -12.02 5.22 8.17
CA LYS A 68 -12.59 6.50 7.72
C LYS A 68 -11.54 7.61 7.62
N MET A 69 -10.35 7.27 7.15
CA MET A 69 -9.27 8.22 6.98
C MET A 69 -9.58 9.22 5.89
N SER A 70 -9.19 10.47 6.10
CA SER A 70 -9.27 11.49 5.05
C SER A 70 -8.22 11.21 3.96
N GLN A 71 -8.43 11.77 2.77
CA GLN A 71 -7.47 11.62 1.67
C GLN A 71 -6.06 12.12 2.05
N PRO A 72 -5.88 13.25 2.74
CA PRO A 72 -4.56 13.67 3.23
C PRO A 72 -3.91 12.66 4.19
N GLN A 73 -4.69 12.04 5.08
CA GLN A 73 -4.18 11.02 6.01
C GLN A 73 -3.71 9.77 5.26
N ALA A 74 -4.53 9.24 4.35
CA ALA A 74 -4.16 8.09 3.53
C ALA A 74 -2.91 8.39 2.66
N HIS A 75 -2.83 9.60 2.09
CA HIS A 75 -1.67 10.04 1.32
C HIS A 75 -0.40 10.14 2.18
N ALA A 76 -0.50 10.69 3.39
CA ALA A 76 0.62 10.77 4.32
C ALA A 76 1.17 9.37 4.66
N ILE A 77 0.28 8.40 4.93
CA ILE A 77 0.69 7.02 5.20
C ILE A 77 1.35 6.39 3.97
N ALA A 78 0.81 6.62 2.77
CA ALA A 78 1.40 6.11 1.53
C ALA A 78 2.84 6.63 1.33
N LEU A 79 3.05 7.94 1.56
CA LEU A 79 4.38 8.55 1.48
C LEU A 79 5.33 7.98 2.54
N SER A 80 4.88 7.86 3.79
CA SER A 80 5.69 7.28 4.87
C SER A 80 6.06 5.83 4.56
N LEU A 81 5.13 5.02 4.06
CA LEU A 81 5.40 3.64 3.69
C LEU A 81 6.42 3.55 2.54
N LEU A 82 6.24 4.34 1.48
CA LEU A 82 7.15 4.34 0.34
C LEU A 82 8.55 4.87 0.71
N ASN A 83 8.63 5.92 1.52
CA ASN A 83 9.90 6.53 1.87
C ASN A 83 10.60 5.78 3.01
N SER A 84 9.94 5.62 4.16
CA SER A 84 10.57 5.12 5.38
C SER A 84 10.70 3.60 5.40
N PHE A 85 9.69 2.86 4.90
CA PHE A 85 9.73 1.39 4.88
C PHE A 85 10.39 0.85 3.60
N PHE A 86 9.94 1.29 2.42
CA PHE A 86 10.50 0.82 1.15
C PHE A 86 11.79 1.56 0.72
N GLY A 87 12.20 2.60 1.46
CA GLY A 87 13.46 3.30 1.22
C GLY A 87 13.51 4.07 -0.10
N TYR A 88 12.37 4.46 -0.68
CA TYR A 88 12.37 5.30 -1.88
C TYR A 88 12.76 6.74 -1.51
N PRO A 89 13.59 7.44 -2.33
CA PRO A 89 13.82 8.86 -2.15
C PRO A 89 12.50 9.64 -2.09
N PRO A 90 12.39 10.75 -1.32
CA PRO A 90 11.12 11.46 -1.14
C PRO A 90 10.41 11.84 -2.45
N GLN A 91 11.18 12.24 -3.45
CA GLN A 91 10.70 12.62 -4.78
C GLN A 91 10.07 11.43 -5.51
N ASP A 92 10.75 10.28 -5.47
CA ASP A 92 10.28 9.03 -6.05
C ASP A 92 9.06 8.48 -5.31
N ALA A 93 9.04 8.58 -3.98
CA ALA A 93 7.92 8.18 -3.15
C ALA A 93 6.66 8.99 -3.51
N ALA A 94 6.79 10.30 -3.67
CA ALA A 94 5.67 11.16 -4.11
C ALA A 94 5.17 10.80 -5.51
N ALA A 95 6.08 10.61 -6.47
CA ALA A 95 5.73 10.21 -7.83
C ALA A 95 5.01 8.84 -7.86
N LYS A 96 5.49 7.87 -7.08
CA LYS A 96 4.89 6.54 -6.96
C LYS A 96 3.51 6.60 -6.30
N ALA A 97 3.37 7.34 -5.20
CA ALA A 97 2.08 7.52 -4.54
C ALA A 97 1.06 8.12 -5.50
N GLN A 98 1.44 9.15 -6.27
CA GLN A 98 0.57 9.75 -7.27
C GLN A 98 0.19 8.76 -8.37
N ALA A 99 1.14 7.96 -8.87
CA ALA A 99 0.87 6.93 -9.87
C ALA A 99 -0.16 5.90 -9.37
N CYS A 100 -0.03 5.44 -8.12
CA CYS A 100 -0.99 4.53 -7.51
C CYS A 100 -2.38 5.17 -7.37
N ILE A 101 -2.46 6.42 -6.91
CA ILE A 101 -3.72 7.16 -6.77
C ILE A 101 -4.42 7.29 -8.13
N THR A 102 -3.68 7.65 -9.18
CA THR A 102 -4.22 7.78 -10.53
C THR A 102 -4.66 6.43 -11.12
N ALA A 103 -3.91 5.36 -10.86
CA ALA A 103 -4.22 4.03 -11.37
C ALA A 103 -5.39 3.33 -10.66
N THR A 104 -5.63 3.63 -9.39
CA THR A 104 -6.66 2.95 -8.59
C THR A 104 -8.07 3.03 -9.19
N PRO A 105 -8.57 4.18 -9.68
CA PRO A 105 -9.87 4.24 -10.35
C PRO A 105 -9.84 3.78 -11.82
N ASP A 106 -8.65 3.62 -12.43
CA ASP A 106 -8.49 3.32 -13.85
C ASP A 106 -8.26 1.83 -14.09
N ARG A 107 -9.32 1.12 -14.48
CA ARG A 107 -9.26 -0.33 -14.79
C ARG A 107 -8.37 -0.69 -15.98
N THR A 108 -8.01 0.29 -16.82
CA THR A 108 -7.12 0.08 -17.96
C THR A 108 -5.64 0.19 -17.59
N SER A 109 -5.34 0.72 -16.40
CA SER A 109 -3.98 0.80 -15.89
C SER A 109 -3.39 -0.57 -15.62
N HIS A 110 -2.15 -0.79 -16.06
CA HIS A 110 -1.40 -2.00 -15.76
C HIS A 110 -1.09 -2.17 -14.26
N LEU A 111 -1.22 -1.11 -13.46
CA LEU A 111 -1.03 -1.16 -12.00
C LEU A 111 -2.30 -1.62 -11.26
N TYR A 112 -3.48 -1.42 -11.86
CA TYR A 112 -4.78 -1.68 -11.25
C TYR A 112 -4.91 -3.11 -10.70
N PRO A 113 -4.54 -4.18 -11.43
CA PRO A 113 -4.70 -5.55 -10.92
C PRO A 113 -3.88 -5.82 -9.66
N THR A 114 -2.65 -5.29 -9.57
CA THR A 114 -1.78 -5.49 -8.41
C THR A 114 -2.29 -4.72 -7.19
N ILE A 115 -2.76 -3.48 -7.40
CA ILE A 115 -3.37 -2.67 -6.34
C ILE A 115 -4.61 -3.37 -5.79
N HIS A 116 -5.49 -3.87 -6.65
CA HIS A 116 -6.71 -4.55 -6.22
C HIS A 116 -6.44 -5.88 -5.51
N ARG A 117 -5.51 -6.71 -6.00
CA ARG A 117 -5.09 -7.92 -5.27
C ARG A 117 -4.50 -7.59 -3.91
N GLY A 118 -3.74 -6.51 -3.81
CA GLY A 118 -3.20 -6.01 -2.54
C GLY A 118 -4.27 -5.64 -1.51
N LEU A 119 -5.37 -5.05 -1.97
CA LEU A 119 -6.54 -4.78 -1.14
C LEU A 119 -7.14 -6.09 -0.62
N ASP A 120 -7.41 -7.05 -1.50
CA ASP A 120 -8.03 -8.33 -1.14
C ASP A 120 -7.12 -9.14 -0.20
N GLY A 121 -5.81 -9.20 -0.50
CA GLY A 121 -4.82 -9.86 0.33
C GLY A 121 -4.69 -9.24 1.71
N PHE A 122 -4.75 -7.91 1.82
CA PHE A 122 -4.76 -7.24 3.12
C PHE A 122 -6.00 -7.58 3.95
N LEU A 123 -7.18 -7.54 3.35
CA LEU A 123 -8.43 -7.90 4.02
C LEU A 123 -8.41 -9.37 4.49
N HIS A 124 -7.87 -10.26 3.68
CA HIS A 124 -7.69 -11.67 4.04
C HIS A 124 -6.75 -11.83 5.23
N TRP A 125 -5.55 -11.23 5.13
CA TRP A 125 -4.54 -11.26 6.19
C TRP A 125 -5.06 -10.72 7.51
N GLN A 126 -5.80 -9.60 7.48
CA GLN A 126 -6.37 -9.00 8.69
C GLN A 126 -7.41 -9.91 9.35
N LYS A 127 -8.16 -10.68 8.56
CA LYS A 127 -9.21 -11.58 9.05
C LYS A 127 -8.67 -12.92 9.55
N HIS A 128 -7.65 -13.46 8.89
CA HIS A 128 -7.20 -14.84 9.10
C HIS A 128 -5.80 -14.95 9.72
N GLY A 129 -4.98 -13.89 9.63
CA GLY A 129 -3.62 -13.87 10.14
C GLY A 129 -2.67 -14.86 9.46
N ASP A 130 -3.04 -15.35 8.27
CA ASP A 130 -2.32 -16.39 7.54
C ASP A 130 -1.43 -15.82 6.43
N ASN A 131 -0.75 -16.73 5.73
CA ASN A 131 0.23 -16.42 4.70
C ASN A 131 -0.38 -16.30 3.30
N ILE A 132 -1.71 -16.26 3.15
CA ILE A 132 -2.37 -16.22 1.83
C ILE A 132 -1.96 -14.98 1.04
N ALA A 133 -1.78 -13.83 1.70
CA ALA A 133 -1.28 -12.63 1.04
C ALA A 133 0.14 -12.81 0.47
N ALA A 134 0.98 -13.64 1.09
CA ALA A 134 2.32 -13.94 0.59
C ALA A 134 2.28 -14.91 -0.60
N GLU A 135 1.37 -15.89 -0.58
CA GLU A 135 1.14 -16.80 -1.70
C GLU A 135 0.62 -16.03 -2.93
N ASP A 136 -0.37 -15.17 -2.73
CA ASP A 136 -0.91 -14.29 -3.77
C ASP A 136 0.17 -13.35 -4.35
N PHE A 137 1.00 -12.75 -3.49
CA PHE A 137 2.15 -11.97 -3.93
C PHE A 137 3.15 -12.79 -4.76
N ALA A 138 3.42 -14.04 -4.36
CA ALA A 138 4.33 -14.92 -5.08
C ALA A 138 3.81 -15.25 -6.49
N GLU A 139 2.50 -15.45 -6.65
CA GLU A 139 1.87 -15.63 -7.96
C GLU A 139 2.03 -14.39 -8.86
N ILE A 140 1.81 -13.19 -8.31
CA ILE A 140 2.03 -11.94 -9.04
C ILE A 140 3.47 -11.89 -9.55
N MET A 141 4.44 -12.15 -8.68
CA MET A 141 5.86 -12.16 -9.06
C MET A 141 6.20 -13.22 -10.10
N ALA A 142 5.55 -14.38 -10.09
CA ALA A 142 5.74 -15.41 -11.11
C ALA A 142 5.32 -14.93 -12.51
N VAL A 143 4.24 -14.14 -12.60
CA VAL A 143 3.80 -13.51 -13.85
C VAL A 143 4.87 -12.54 -14.35
N PHE A 144 5.33 -11.63 -13.50
CA PHE A 144 6.38 -10.66 -13.87
C PHE A 144 7.66 -11.35 -14.37
N LYS A 145 8.14 -12.38 -13.67
CA LYS A 145 9.33 -13.17 -14.09
C LYS A 145 9.15 -13.88 -15.43
N LYS A 146 7.92 -14.28 -15.78
CA LYS A 146 7.63 -14.93 -17.08
C LYS A 146 7.71 -13.92 -18.23
N HIS A 147 7.29 -12.68 -18.01
CA HIS A 147 7.33 -11.62 -19.01
C HIS A 147 8.73 -11.03 -19.23
N GLU A 148 9.67 -11.20 -18.30
CA GLU A 148 11.08 -10.79 -18.49
C GLU A 148 11.90 -11.75 -19.36
N LYS A 149 11.44 -13.00 -19.51
CA LYS A 149 12.14 -14.06 -20.25
C LYS A 149 11.65 -14.24 -21.69
N GLY A 150 10.63 -13.50 -22.12
CA GLY A 150 10.07 -13.53 -23.48
C GLY A 150 10.39 -12.25 -24.21
#